data_AF-A0A6B1GYQ4-F1
#
_entry.id   AF-A0A6B1GYQ4-F1
#
_cell.length_a   1.000
_cell.length_b   1.000
_cell.length_c   1.000
_cell.angle_alpha   90.00
_cell.angle_beta   90.00
_cell.angle_gamma   90.00
#
_symmetry.space_group_name_H-M   'P 1'
#
loop_
_entity.id
_entity.type
_entity.pdbx_description
1 polymer ?
#
loop_
_entity_poly.entity_id
_entity_poly.type
_entity_poly.pdbx_seq_one_letter_code
_entity_poly.pdbx_strand_id
1 'polypeptide(L)'
;MNPESLSRRTLIAGAASVAAAAAVPATLAAQQERVIRNGRIRQSVCQWCYGRIPLEELAAAASAMGLESIEILGPEAFPTLQEHGLSCAMTNSHGITSGINDPANHEACLEAITAAIDATAEAGFPNVITFSGNRNGMPDREGLENCVTALKQIVGHAEQQGVT
;
A
#
# COMPACT_ATOMS: atom_id res chain seq x y z
N MET A 1 2.71 -15.55 -63.18
CA MET A 1 2.37 -16.61 -62.19
C MET A 1 2.74 -16.07 -60.83
N ASN A 2 1.75 -15.88 -59.95
CA ASN A 2 1.94 -15.21 -58.66
C ASN A 2 2.80 -16.05 -57.69
N PRO A 3 3.65 -15.44 -56.87
CA PRO A 3 4.38 -16.12 -55.80
C PRO A 3 3.42 -16.39 -54.63
N GLU A 4 3.30 -17.66 -54.26
CA GLU A 4 2.59 -18.15 -53.07
C GLU A 4 3.17 -17.50 -51.80
N SER A 5 2.34 -16.77 -51.06
CA SER A 5 2.70 -16.16 -49.79
C SER A 5 2.84 -17.22 -48.69
N LEU A 6 4.03 -17.36 -48.13
CA LEU A 6 4.29 -18.20 -46.96
C LEU A 6 3.44 -17.74 -45.77
N SER A 7 2.45 -18.55 -45.40
CA SER A 7 1.59 -18.29 -44.24
C SER A 7 2.27 -18.69 -42.93
N ARG A 8 2.00 -17.93 -41.85
CA ARG A 8 2.46 -18.20 -40.47
C ARG A 8 2.18 -19.63 -40.00
N ARG A 9 1.15 -20.29 -40.54
CA ARG A 9 0.81 -21.69 -40.24
C ARG A 9 1.84 -22.69 -40.76
N THR A 10 2.49 -22.40 -41.88
CA THR A 10 3.52 -23.26 -42.48
C THR A 10 4.84 -23.21 -41.69
N LEU A 11 5.13 -22.07 -41.03
CA LEU A 11 6.31 -21.92 -40.17
C LEU A 11 6.18 -22.67 -38.84
N ILE A 12 4.96 -22.92 -38.36
CA ILE A 12 4.72 -23.63 -37.09
C ILE A 12 4.75 -25.15 -37.30
N ALA A 13 4.44 -25.64 -38.51
CA ALA A 13 4.41 -27.07 -38.81
C ALA A 13 5.79 -27.70 -39.13
N GLY A 14 6.84 -26.88 -39.32
CA GLY A 14 8.14 -27.33 -39.86
C GLY A 14 9.28 -27.51 -38.85
N ALA A 15 9.09 -27.24 -37.56
CA ALA A 15 10.18 -27.22 -36.57
C ALA A 15 10.10 -28.36 -35.54
N ALA A 16 9.66 -29.54 -35.96
CA ALA A 16 9.61 -30.74 -35.12
C ALA A 16 10.70 -31.74 -35.52
N SER A 17 11.98 -31.46 -35.20
CA SER A 17 13.00 -32.51 -35.03
C SER A 17 14.36 -31.98 -34.55
N VAL A 18 14.69 -32.33 -33.29
CA VAL A 18 16.03 -32.56 -32.70
C VAL A 18 16.84 -31.36 -32.21
N ALA A 19 16.67 -31.03 -30.92
CA ALA A 19 17.77 -30.82 -29.96
C ALA A 19 17.22 -30.90 -28.52
N ALA A 20 17.25 -32.10 -27.94
CA ALA A 20 17.03 -32.32 -26.52
C ALA A 20 18.36 -32.11 -25.78
N ALA A 21 18.57 -30.93 -25.20
CA ALA A 21 19.47 -30.72 -24.05
C ALA A 21 19.30 -29.31 -23.48
N ALA A 22 18.94 -29.23 -22.20
CA ALA A 22 19.06 -28.06 -21.33
C ALA A 22 18.23 -26.81 -21.70
N ALA A 23 16.90 -26.96 -21.73
CA ALA A 23 16.04 -25.89 -21.23
C ALA A 23 15.18 -26.52 -20.15
N VAL A 24 15.59 -26.36 -18.89
CA VAL A 24 14.66 -26.44 -17.76
C VAL A 24 13.52 -25.52 -18.17
N PRO A 25 12.28 -26.00 -18.36
CA PRO A 25 11.17 -25.07 -18.41
C PRO A 25 11.24 -24.40 -17.05
N ALA A 26 11.55 -23.11 -17.01
CA ALA A 26 11.19 -22.27 -15.88
C ALA A 26 9.70 -22.57 -15.68
N THR A 27 9.45 -23.47 -14.74
CA THR A 27 8.13 -23.99 -14.41
C THR A 27 7.29 -22.76 -14.22
N LEU A 28 6.26 -22.65 -15.05
CA LEU A 28 5.13 -21.75 -14.95
C LEU A 28 5.16 -20.99 -13.62
N ALA A 29 5.85 -19.84 -13.57
CA ALA A 29 5.32 -18.77 -12.77
C ALA A 29 3.97 -18.55 -13.45
N ALA A 30 2.90 -19.07 -12.85
CA ALA A 30 1.56 -18.73 -13.28
C ALA A 30 1.59 -17.21 -13.37
N GLN A 31 1.61 -16.68 -14.61
CA GLN A 31 1.48 -15.24 -14.79
C GLN A 31 0.12 -14.97 -14.21
N GLN A 32 0.10 -14.50 -12.95
CA GLN A 32 -1.12 -14.11 -12.29
C GLN A 32 -1.67 -13.02 -13.18
N GLU A 33 -2.71 -13.38 -13.92
CA GLU A 33 -3.31 -12.48 -14.86
C GLU A 33 -3.84 -11.32 -14.04
N ARG A 34 -3.43 -10.09 -14.41
CA ARG A 34 -3.85 -8.88 -13.70
C ARG A 34 -5.35 -8.93 -13.45
N VAL A 35 -5.78 -9.01 -12.20
CA VAL A 35 -7.20 -9.21 -11.88
C VAL A 35 -7.97 -7.93 -12.20
N ILE A 36 -7.36 -6.77 -11.93
CA ILE A 36 -7.94 -5.45 -12.20
C ILE A 36 -7.66 -5.06 -13.67
N ARG A 37 -8.68 -5.21 -14.52
CA ARG A 37 -8.57 -4.93 -15.98
C ARG A 37 -8.89 -3.50 -16.38
N ASN A 38 -9.88 -2.89 -15.73
CA ASN A 38 -10.49 -1.65 -16.21
C ASN A 38 -10.04 -0.40 -15.43
N GLY A 39 -9.31 -0.56 -14.31
CA GLY A 39 -8.84 0.56 -13.49
C GLY A 39 -9.94 1.49 -12.94
N ARG A 40 -11.20 1.02 -12.87
CA ARG A 40 -12.35 1.84 -12.43
C ARG A 40 -12.41 2.01 -10.91
N ILE A 41 -11.73 1.15 -10.17
CA ILE A 41 -11.70 1.13 -8.71
C ILE A 41 -10.24 1.08 -8.31
N ARG A 42 -9.81 2.03 -7.48
CA ARG A 42 -8.48 2.07 -6.87
C ARG A 42 -8.54 1.18 -5.62
N GLN A 43 -8.18 -0.10 -5.77
CA GLN A 43 -8.27 -1.07 -4.69
C GLN A 43 -7.00 -1.08 -3.85
N SER A 44 -7.17 -1.21 -2.54
CA SER A 44 -6.09 -1.34 -1.57
C SER A 44 -6.41 -2.40 -0.51
N VAL A 45 -5.38 -2.79 0.25
CA VAL A 45 -5.48 -3.76 1.34
C VAL A 45 -4.68 -3.30 2.55
N CYS A 46 -5.05 -3.73 3.75
CA CYS A 46 -4.25 -3.49 4.95
C CYS A 46 -3.38 -4.70 5.27
N GLN A 47 -2.08 -4.50 5.54
CA GLN A 47 -1.15 -5.60 5.80
C GLN A 47 -1.58 -6.47 6.99
N TRP A 48 -2.18 -5.88 8.03
CA TRP A 48 -2.58 -6.61 9.25
C TRP A 48 -3.60 -7.74 9.00
N CYS A 49 -4.37 -7.67 7.90
CA CYS A 49 -5.27 -8.75 7.48
C CYS A 49 -4.53 -10.01 6.99
N TYR A 50 -3.23 -9.89 6.71
CA TYR A 50 -2.38 -10.91 6.09
C TYR A 50 -1.15 -11.23 6.95
N GLY A 51 -1.26 -11.18 8.28
CA GLY A 51 -0.11 -11.30 9.21
C GLY A 51 0.74 -12.58 9.14
N ARG A 52 0.43 -13.53 8.24
CA ARG A 52 1.26 -14.71 7.93
C ARG A 52 2.08 -14.57 6.64
N ILE A 53 1.86 -13.50 5.89
CA ILE A 53 2.49 -13.23 4.60
C ILE A 53 3.51 -12.09 4.81
N PRO A 54 4.80 -12.31 4.50
CA PRO A 54 5.79 -11.24 4.53
C PRO A 54 5.39 -10.05 3.64
N LEU A 55 5.75 -8.83 4.03
CA LEU A 55 5.36 -7.62 3.29
C LEU A 55 5.83 -7.69 1.82
N GLU A 56 7.04 -8.17 1.58
CA GLU A 56 7.61 -8.34 0.24
C GLU A 56 6.74 -9.22 -0.67
N GLU A 57 6.31 -10.38 -0.14
CA GLU A 57 5.44 -11.30 -0.87
C GLU A 57 4.05 -10.70 -1.09
N LEU A 58 3.52 -9.98 -0.10
CA LEU A 58 2.24 -9.29 -0.21
C LEU A 58 2.30 -8.17 -1.26
N ALA A 59 3.38 -7.38 -1.30
CA ALA A 59 3.61 -6.30 -2.26
C ALA A 59 3.70 -6.84 -3.69
N ALA A 60 4.49 -7.89 -3.91
CA ALA A 60 4.59 -8.55 -5.21
C ALA A 60 3.23 -9.06 -5.70
N ALA A 61 2.47 -9.74 -4.83
CA ALA A 61 1.15 -10.24 -5.16
C ALA A 61 0.14 -9.10 -5.43
N ALA A 62 0.18 -8.03 -4.62
CA ALA A 62 -0.70 -6.87 -4.78
C ALA A 62 -0.44 -6.15 -6.11
N SER A 63 0.82 -5.92 -6.46
CA SER A 63 1.23 -5.33 -7.74
C SER A 63 0.77 -6.20 -8.92
N ALA A 64 1.01 -7.51 -8.85
CA ALA A 64 0.58 -8.46 -9.89
C ALA A 64 -0.95 -8.48 -10.11
N MET A 65 -1.74 -8.41 -9.03
CA MET A 65 -3.21 -8.31 -9.10
C MET A 65 -3.68 -6.95 -9.65
N GLY A 66 -2.84 -5.92 -9.53
CA GLY A 66 -3.09 -4.56 -9.98
C GLY A 66 -3.67 -3.64 -8.91
N LEU A 67 -3.49 -3.95 -7.62
CA LEU A 67 -3.80 -3.03 -6.53
C LEU A 67 -2.87 -1.82 -6.59
N GLU A 68 -3.31 -0.72 -5.99
CA GLU A 68 -2.56 0.54 -6.02
C GLU A 68 -1.81 0.83 -4.71
N SER A 69 -2.25 0.22 -3.60
CA SER A 69 -1.68 0.49 -2.30
C SER A 69 -1.85 -0.63 -1.27
N ILE A 70 -0.96 -0.61 -0.29
CA ILE A 70 -1.06 -1.35 0.97
C ILE A 70 -1.04 -0.33 2.10
N GLU A 71 -2.02 -0.42 2.99
CA GLU A 71 -2.35 0.64 3.95
C GLU A 71 -1.90 0.35 5.38
N ILE A 72 -1.88 1.41 6.20
CA ILE A 72 -1.59 1.41 7.64
C ILE A 72 -0.17 0.89 7.90
N LEU A 73 0.77 1.36 7.09
CA LEU A 73 2.19 1.04 7.18
C LEU A 73 2.99 2.27 7.66
N GLY A 74 4.12 2.01 8.29
CA GLY A 74 5.10 3.02 8.71
C GLY A 74 6.24 3.20 7.70
N PRO A 75 7.10 4.21 7.91
CA PRO A 75 8.18 4.58 6.99
C PRO A 75 9.13 3.43 6.63
N GLU A 76 9.32 2.47 7.53
CA GLU A 76 10.14 1.27 7.32
C GLU A 76 9.66 0.41 6.14
N ALA A 77 8.38 0.49 5.78
CA ALA A 77 7.77 -0.29 4.71
C ALA A 77 7.73 0.45 3.36
N PHE A 78 7.91 1.77 3.36
CA PHE A 78 7.73 2.59 2.15
C PHE A 78 8.66 2.20 0.99
N PRO A 79 9.96 1.89 1.23
CA PRO A 79 10.85 1.46 0.15
C PRO A 79 10.35 0.20 -0.57
N THR A 80 9.86 -0.80 0.16
CA THR A 80 9.26 -2.01 -0.42
C THR A 80 8.06 -1.67 -1.27
N LEU A 81 7.15 -0.81 -0.80
CA LEU A 81 5.98 -0.43 -1.60
C LEU A 81 6.39 0.24 -2.91
N GLN A 82 7.32 1.20 -2.84
CA GLN A 82 7.79 1.95 -4.00
C GLN A 82 8.51 1.05 -5.02
N GLU A 83 9.30 0.08 -4.56
CA GLU A 83 9.96 -0.92 -5.42
C GLU A 83 8.93 -1.74 -6.24
N HIS A 84 7.77 -2.05 -5.65
CA HIS A 84 6.68 -2.77 -6.32
C HIS A 84 5.70 -1.87 -7.07
N GLY A 85 5.95 -0.56 -7.13
CA GLY A 85 5.06 0.42 -7.77
C GLY A 85 3.75 0.63 -7.02
N LEU A 86 3.74 0.34 -5.72
CA LEU A 86 2.61 0.54 -4.81
C LEU A 86 2.79 1.81 -3.98
N SER A 87 1.68 2.33 -3.48
CA SER A 87 1.66 3.44 -2.51
C SER A 87 1.18 2.98 -1.14
N CYS A 88 1.29 3.86 -0.13
CA CYS A 88 0.50 3.78 1.09
C CYS A 88 -0.45 4.97 1.10
N ALA A 89 -1.70 4.79 0.70
CA ALA A 89 -2.65 5.89 0.60
C ALA A 89 -3.10 6.40 1.98
N MET A 90 -2.93 5.61 3.04
CA MET A 90 -3.19 5.95 4.43
C MET A 90 -2.08 5.38 5.31
N THR A 91 -1.11 6.20 5.70
CA THR A 91 0.03 5.79 6.54
C THR A 91 -0.35 5.75 8.02
N ASN A 92 0.40 4.99 8.82
CA ASN A 92 0.16 4.89 10.25
C ASN A 92 0.89 6.00 11.04
N SER A 93 0.29 6.46 12.15
CA SER A 93 0.98 7.36 13.11
C SER A 93 1.19 6.70 14.48
N HIS A 94 0.11 6.29 15.14
CA HIS A 94 0.12 5.69 16.49
C HIS A 94 -0.91 4.56 16.61
N GLY A 95 -0.98 3.92 17.78
CA GLY A 95 -1.89 2.80 18.03
C GLY A 95 -3.35 3.21 18.24
N ILE A 96 -4.27 2.27 18.05
CA ILE A 96 -5.72 2.50 18.16
C ILE A 96 -6.24 2.65 19.60
N THR A 97 -5.54 2.07 20.59
CA THR A 97 -6.07 1.94 21.97
C THR A 97 -5.86 3.18 22.82
N SER A 98 -4.74 3.88 22.64
CA SER A 98 -4.40 5.12 23.35
C SER A 98 -4.21 6.20 22.31
N GLY A 99 -4.99 7.27 22.40
CA GLY A 99 -5.01 8.31 21.37
C GLY A 99 -5.35 9.68 21.92
N ILE A 100 -5.66 10.60 21.01
CA ILE A 100 -5.80 12.02 21.29
C ILE A 100 -7.07 12.40 22.06
N ASN A 101 -7.95 11.45 22.40
CA ASN A 101 -9.08 11.71 23.29
C ASN A 101 -8.65 11.94 24.74
N ASP A 102 -7.47 11.47 25.13
CA ASP A 102 -6.92 11.60 26.48
C ASP A 102 -5.72 12.56 26.46
N PRO A 103 -5.79 13.71 27.18
CA PRO A 103 -4.71 14.68 27.27
C PRO A 103 -3.37 14.08 27.73
N ALA A 104 -3.38 13.01 28.52
CA ALA A 104 -2.17 12.33 28.96
C ALA A 104 -1.36 11.71 27.80
N ASN A 105 -2.01 11.44 26.65
CA ASN A 105 -1.38 10.89 25.46
C ASN A 105 -1.01 11.94 24.42
N HIS A 106 -1.41 13.22 24.60
CA HIS A 106 -1.29 14.25 23.55
C HIS A 106 0.14 14.44 23.07
N GLU A 107 1.10 14.55 23.98
CA GLU A 107 2.51 14.76 23.64
C GLU A 107 3.03 13.63 22.73
N ALA A 108 2.91 12.38 23.18
CA ALA A 108 3.37 11.21 22.42
C ALA A 108 2.62 11.03 21.09
N CYS A 109 1.30 11.27 21.07
CA CYS A 109 0.52 11.16 19.83
C CYS A 109 0.89 12.25 18.82
N LEU A 110 1.04 13.50 19.27
CA LEU A 110 1.39 14.62 18.39
C LEU A 110 2.81 14.48 17.83
N GLU A 111 3.77 13.98 18.63
CA GLU A 111 5.11 13.63 18.14
C GLU A 111 5.04 12.56 17.04
N ALA A 112 4.30 11.47 17.29
CA ALA A 112 4.14 10.40 16.31
C ALA A 112 3.41 10.85 15.03
N ILE A 113 2.37 11.66 15.15
CA ILE A 113 1.65 12.23 14.00
C ILE A 113 2.56 13.16 13.20
N THR A 114 3.35 14.01 13.87
CA THR A 114 4.29 14.91 13.19
C THR A 114 5.31 14.12 12.38
N ALA A 115 5.96 13.13 12.99
CA ALA A 115 6.93 12.28 12.31
C ALA A 115 6.30 11.51 11.13
N ALA A 116 5.07 11.02 11.31
CA ALA A 116 4.33 10.35 10.25
C ALA A 116 4.00 11.30 9.09
N ILE A 117 3.58 12.53 9.36
CA ILE A 117 3.32 13.56 8.33
C ILE A 117 4.57 13.81 7.51
N ASP A 118 5.72 14.05 8.16
CA ASP A 118 6.97 14.36 7.47
C ASP A 118 7.41 13.20 6.56
N ALA A 119 7.40 11.98 7.09
CA ALA A 119 7.78 10.80 6.30
C ALA A 119 6.78 10.49 5.17
N THR A 120 5.48 10.73 5.40
CA THR A 120 4.42 10.55 4.39
C THR A 120 4.59 11.54 3.25
N ALA A 121 4.86 12.81 3.58
CA ALA A 121 5.12 13.86 2.60
C ALA A 121 6.39 13.58 1.80
N GLU A 122 7.49 13.17 2.47
CA GLU A 122 8.75 12.80 1.81
C GLU A 122 8.57 11.63 0.84
N ALA A 123 7.75 10.64 1.19
CA ALA A 123 7.43 9.51 0.33
C ALA A 123 6.45 9.84 -0.81
N GLY A 124 5.88 11.05 -0.84
CA GLY A 124 4.88 11.47 -1.81
C GLY A 124 3.50 10.82 -1.59
N PHE A 125 3.21 10.39 -0.37
CA PHE A 125 1.93 9.79 0.02
C PHE A 125 0.96 10.84 0.58
N PRO A 126 -0.37 10.61 0.52
CA PRO A 126 -1.33 11.70 0.70
C PRO A 126 -1.88 11.87 2.12
N ASN A 127 -1.99 10.81 2.93
CA ASN A 127 -2.76 10.86 4.18
C ASN A 127 -2.06 10.15 5.33
N VAL A 128 -2.23 10.68 6.55
CA VAL A 128 -1.81 10.05 7.81
C VAL A 128 -3.06 9.75 8.64
N ILE A 129 -3.23 8.50 9.07
CA ILE A 129 -4.32 8.16 9.99
C ILE A 129 -4.01 8.62 11.41
N THR A 130 -5.02 9.09 12.14
CA THR A 130 -4.96 9.42 13.56
C THR A 130 -6.13 8.77 14.29
N PHE A 131 -5.92 8.32 15.53
CA PHE A 131 -6.92 7.61 16.31
C PHE A 131 -7.30 8.39 17.56
N SER A 132 -8.60 8.36 17.89
CA SER A 132 -9.07 8.95 19.14
C SER A 132 -8.54 8.20 20.35
N GLY A 133 -8.35 6.89 20.28
CA GLY A 133 -8.13 6.05 21.46
C GLY A 133 -9.43 5.47 22.01
N ASN A 134 -9.31 4.54 22.96
CA ASN A 134 -10.44 3.94 23.67
C ASN A 134 -11.09 4.94 24.62
N ARG A 135 -12.40 4.81 24.83
CA ARG A 135 -13.16 5.68 25.73
C ARG A 135 -12.64 5.67 27.18
N ASN A 136 -12.25 4.49 27.69
CA ASN A 136 -11.76 4.32 29.06
C ASN A 136 -12.64 4.97 30.16
N GLY A 137 -13.96 5.02 29.94
CA GLY A 137 -14.92 5.65 30.86
C GLY A 137 -15.12 7.16 30.67
N MET A 138 -14.37 7.81 29.79
CA MET A 138 -14.52 9.23 29.48
C MET A 138 -15.87 9.54 28.81
N PRO A 139 -16.55 10.64 29.18
CA PRO A 139 -17.73 11.12 28.45
C PRO A 139 -17.41 11.49 27.00
N ASP A 140 -18.29 11.16 26.06
CA ASP A 140 -18.05 11.40 24.62
C ASP A 140 -17.77 12.88 24.30
N ARG A 141 -18.45 13.81 24.98
CA ARG A 141 -18.24 15.24 24.80
C ARG A 141 -16.84 15.68 25.22
N GLU A 142 -16.37 15.17 26.35
CA GLU A 142 -15.03 15.49 26.87
C GLU A 142 -13.96 14.93 25.94
N GLY A 143 -14.09 13.68 25.50
CA GLY A 143 -13.19 13.07 24.53
C GLY A 143 -13.14 13.83 23.19
N LEU A 144 -14.29 14.31 22.71
CA LEU A 144 -14.35 15.14 21.50
C LEU A 144 -13.61 16.49 21.69
N GLU A 145 -13.82 17.17 22.81
CA GLU A 145 -13.16 18.45 23.12
C GLU A 145 -11.63 18.27 23.23
N ASN A 146 -11.16 17.15 23.79
CA ASN A 146 -9.74 16.78 23.84
C ASN A 146 -9.17 16.50 22.45
N CYS A 147 -9.87 15.73 21.62
CA CYS A 147 -9.47 15.48 20.23
C CYS A 147 -9.35 16.79 19.43
N VAL A 148 -10.32 17.70 19.55
CA VAL A 148 -10.28 19.01 18.89
C VAL A 148 -9.07 19.82 19.34
N THR A 149 -8.76 19.77 20.64
CA THR A 149 -7.60 20.47 21.22
C THR A 149 -6.28 19.93 20.66
N ALA A 150 -6.13 18.61 20.51
CA ALA A 150 -4.95 18.01 19.89
C ALA A 150 -4.87 18.32 18.39
N LEU A 151 -5.94 18.10 17.63
CA LEU A 151 -5.95 18.28 16.17
C LEU A 151 -5.62 19.71 15.76
N LYS A 152 -6.09 20.72 16.51
CA LYS A 152 -5.75 22.13 16.25
C LYS A 152 -4.26 22.44 16.37
N GLN A 153 -3.50 21.65 17.12
CA GLN A 153 -2.06 21.85 17.27
C GLN A 153 -1.28 21.35 16.05
N ILE A 154 -1.82 20.38 15.30
CA ILE A 154 -1.10 19.70 14.22
C ILE A 154 -1.65 19.98 12.82
N VAL A 155 -2.91 20.40 12.68
CA VAL A 155 -3.55 20.62 11.37
C VAL A 155 -2.75 21.57 10.47
N GLY A 156 -2.16 22.62 11.03
CA GLY A 156 -1.36 23.57 10.25
C GLY A 156 -0.07 22.97 9.68
N HIS A 157 0.51 21.94 10.32
CA HIS A 157 1.67 21.22 9.80
C HIS A 157 1.27 20.30 8.65
N ALA A 158 0.18 19.56 8.81
CA ALA A 158 -0.38 18.70 7.77
C ALA A 158 -0.70 19.52 6.49
N GLU A 159 -1.36 20.67 6.65
CA GLU A 159 -1.67 21.59 5.55
C GLU A 159 -0.40 22.09 4.82
N GLN A 160 0.64 22.46 5.57
CA GLN A 160 1.92 22.92 5.00
C GLN A 160 2.62 21.83 4.20
N GLN A 161 2.54 20.57 4.65
CA GLN A 161 3.14 19.42 4.00
C GLN A 161 2.26 18.83 2.87
N GLY A 162 1.03 19.33 2.69
CA GLY A 162 0.09 18.79 1.72
C GLY A 162 -0.43 17.39 2.06
N VAL A 163 -0.39 17.02 3.34
CA VAL A 163 -0.90 15.76 3.89
C VAL A 163 -2.27 16.00 4.54
N THR A 164 -3.19 15.05 4.40
CA THR A 164 -4.49 15.07 5.11
C THR A 164 -4.48 14.22 6.36
#